data_AF-A0A1Y2AJA2-F1
#
_entry.id   AF-A0A1Y2AJA2-F1
#
_cell.length_a   1.000
_cell.length_b   1.000
_cell.length_c   1.000
_cell.angle_alpha   90.00
_cell.angle_beta   90.00
_cell.angle_gamma   90.00
#
_symmetry.space_group_name_H-M   'P 1'
#
loop_
_entity.id
_entity.type
_entity.pdbx_description
1 polymer ?
#
loop_
_entity_poly.entity_id
_entity_poly.type
_entity_poly.pdbx_seq_one_letter_code
_entity_poly.pdbx_strand_id
1 'polypeptide(L)'
;MHELFHCLTRNNPEFRKDMYNLIGFTIMDKEIEFEFPKEVADLLYSNPDVEHRDYYATLEVNNAKKECVTLYSTKKPFENPGEMFDVYATVGFVPLDEPSVIYRFYNVTDFLGTYGVYGRDSFNEEPEEFLDCKFGNLMVDGIKGYNDEDDEIYRKIDTHLKSRKL
;
A
#
# COMPACT_ATOMS: atom_id res chain seq x y z
N MET A 1 5.48 4.45 -17.06
CA MET A 1 6.54 4.62 -16.03
C MET A 1 6.18 3.91 -14.73
N HIS A 2 4.89 3.92 -14.34
CA HIS A 2 4.31 3.03 -13.33
C HIS A 2 4.92 1.61 -13.33
N GLU A 3 4.84 0.88 -14.46
CA GLU A 3 5.46 -0.46 -14.62
C GLU A 3 6.96 -0.58 -14.32
N LEU A 4 7.72 0.51 -14.50
CA LEU A 4 9.16 0.49 -14.19
C LEU A 4 9.38 0.32 -12.68
N PHE A 5 8.47 0.85 -11.86
CA PHE A 5 8.53 0.70 -10.42
C PHE A 5 8.42 -0.76 -10.00
N HIS A 6 7.40 -1.49 -10.49
CA HIS A 6 7.25 -2.92 -10.24
C HIS A 6 8.48 -3.72 -10.70
N CYS A 7 9.06 -3.36 -11.85
CA CYS A 7 10.31 -3.97 -12.30
C CYS A 7 11.46 -3.75 -11.29
N LEU A 8 11.59 -2.53 -10.75
CA LEU A 8 12.64 -2.20 -9.79
C LEU A 8 12.42 -2.87 -8.43
N THR A 9 11.20 -2.85 -7.90
CA THR A 9 10.88 -3.46 -6.59
C THR A 9 11.02 -4.99 -6.62
N ARG A 10 10.65 -5.63 -7.73
CA ARG A 10 10.82 -7.07 -7.94
C ARG A 10 12.28 -7.50 -8.05
N ASN A 11 13.14 -6.69 -8.68
CA ASN A 11 14.53 -7.06 -8.95
C ASN A 11 15.55 -6.46 -7.97
N ASN A 12 15.13 -5.57 -7.07
CA ASN A 12 16.02 -4.92 -6.10
C ASN A 12 15.35 -4.87 -4.71
N PRO A 13 15.57 -5.91 -3.87
CA PRO A 13 14.98 -5.99 -2.54
C PRO A 13 15.35 -4.83 -1.61
N GLU A 14 16.56 -4.28 -1.73
CA GLU A 14 16.96 -3.11 -0.94
C GLU A 14 16.20 -1.85 -1.38
N PHE A 15 16.02 -1.64 -2.69
CA PHE A 15 15.16 -0.58 -3.20
C PHE A 15 13.72 -0.71 -2.71
N ARG A 16 13.15 -1.91 -2.78
CA ARG A 16 11.81 -2.19 -2.28
C ARG A 16 11.68 -1.84 -0.79
N LYS A 17 12.63 -2.29 0.04
CA LYS A 17 12.71 -1.96 1.47
C LYS A 17 12.75 -0.46 1.70
N ASP A 18 13.64 0.24 1.01
CA ASP A 18 13.79 1.68 1.15
C ASP A 18 12.50 2.42 0.79
N MET A 19 11.87 2.07 -0.33
CA MET A 19 10.64 2.72 -0.81
C MET A 19 9.46 2.52 0.13
N TYR A 20 9.24 1.30 0.63
CA TYR A 20 8.18 1.02 1.61
C TYR A 20 8.43 1.74 2.94
N ASN A 21 9.68 1.84 3.38
CA ASN A 21 10.03 2.60 4.59
C ASN A 21 9.66 4.10 4.48
N LEU A 22 9.68 4.69 3.27
CA LEU A 22 9.29 6.11 3.08
C LEU A 22 7.83 6.40 3.44
N ILE A 23 6.97 5.38 3.34
CA ILE A 23 5.54 5.44 3.66
C ILE A 23 5.19 4.67 4.95
N GLY A 24 6.16 4.47 5.84
CA GLY A 24 5.91 3.88 7.16
C GLY A 24 5.64 2.37 7.15
N PHE A 25 5.91 1.68 6.04
CA PHE A 25 5.83 0.22 5.96
C PHE A 25 7.20 -0.43 6.13
N THR A 26 7.22 -1.61 6.73
CA THR A 26 8.40 -2.46 6.89
C THR A 26 8.22 -3.75 6.10
N ILE A 27 9.24 -4.13 5.31
CA ILE A 27 9.30 -5.44 4.64
C ILE A 27 9.81 -6.49 5.64
N MET A 28 9.09 -7.59 5.76
CA MET A 28 9.39 -8.77 6.57
C MET A 28 10.37 -9.70 5.86
N ASP A 29 11.01 -10.59 6.62
CA ASP A 29 11.89 -11.63 6.04
C ASP A 29 11.11 -12.78 5.39
N LYS A 30 9.85 -12.96 5.78
CA LYS A 30 8.95 -13.97 5.22
C LYS A 30 7.53 -13.42 5.16
N GLU A 31 6.82 -13.75 4.08
CA GLU A 31 5.39 -13.55 3.96
C GLU A 31 4.62 -14.39 5.00
N ILE A 32 3.54 -13.82 5.53
CA ILE A 32 2.65 -14.52 6.44
C ILE A 32 1.62 -15.34 5.66
N GLU A 33 1.27 -16.50 6.19
CA GLU A 33 0.21 -17.32 5.63
C GLU A 33 -1.13 -16.85 6.20
N PHE A 34 -2.05 -16.50 5.31
CA PHE A 34 -3.39 -16.06 5.66
C PHE A 34 -4.39 -17.22 5.56
N GLU A 35 -5.15 -17.45 6.62
CA GLU A 35 -6.21 -18.46 6.65
C GLU A 35 -7.55 -17.79 6.95
N PHE A 36 -8.21 -17.30 5.90
CA PHE A 36 -9.53 -16.71 6.01
C PHE A 36 -10.64 -17.74 5.77
N PRO A 37 -11.81 -17.59 6.44
CA PRO A 37 -13.02 -18.28 6.01
C PRO A 37 -13.30 -18.01 4.54
N LYS A 38 -13.89 -18.98 3.84
CA LYS A 38 -14.13 -18.91 2.39
C LYS A 38 -14.86 -17.63 1.98
N GLU A 39 -15.84 -17.20 2.77
CA GLU A 39 -16.66 -16.02 2.53
C GLU A 39 -15.82 -14.73 2.50
N VAL A 40 -14.74 -14.69 3.26
CA VAL A 40 -13.78 -13.57 3.29
C VAL A 40 -12.77 -13.72 2.17
N ALA A 41 -12.25 -14.93 1.95
CA ALA A 41 -11.31 -15.22 0.87
C ALA A 41 -11.88 -14.91 -0.52
N ASP A 42 -13.18 -15.18 -0.74
CA ASP A 42 -13.89 -14.89 -1.99
C ASP A 42 -14.01 -13.37 -2.28
N LEU A 43 -13.84 -12.51 -1.26
CA LEU A 43 -13.83 -11.06 -1.41
C LEU A 43 -12.43 -10.49 -1.60
N LEU A 44 -11.38 -11.30 -1.37
CA LEU A 44 -10.01 -10.86 -1.59
C LEU A 44 -9.74 -10.75 -3.08
N TYR A 45 -9.04 -9.69 -3.44
CA TYR A 45 -8.61 -9.43 -4.79
C TYR A 45 -7.09 -9.56 -4.85
N SER A 46 -6.61 -10.41 -5.74
CA SER A 46 -5.18 -10.50 -6.03
C SER A 46 -4.85 -9.52 -7.16
N ASN A 47 -4.12 -8.46 -6.82
CA ASN A 47 -3.47 -7.63 -7.82
C ASN A 47 -2.22 -8.38 -8.33
N PRO A 48 -2.12 -8.72 -9.63
CA PRO A 48 -0.95 -9.41 -10.18
C PRO A 48 0.34 -8.58 -10.12
N ASP A 49 0.25 -7.25 -10.01
CA ASP A 49 1.41 -6.35 -9.96
C ASP A 49 2.00 -6.24 -8.54
N VAL A 50 1.23 -6.61 -7.52
CA VAL A 50 1.69 -6.72 -6.12
C VAL A 50 1.99 -8.18 -5.79
N GLU A 51 3.23 -8.59 -6.08
CA GLU A 51 3.65 -9.99 -5.96
C GLU A 51 3.79 -10.48 -4.50
N HIS A 52 4.18 -9.59 -3.58
CA HIS A 52 4.54 -9.97 -2.21
C HIS A 52 3.69 -9.23 -1.17
N ARG A 53 3.07 -9.96 -0.25
CA ARG A 53 2.38 -9.41 0.93
C ARG A 53 3.19 -9.61 2.21
N ASP A 54 4.51 -9.52 2.07
CA ASP A 54 5.51 -9.60 3.14
C ASP A 54 5.81 -8.23 3.76
N TYR A 55 4.83 -7.34 3.90
CA TYR A 55 5.02 -6.00 4.45
C TYR A 55 3.98 -5.68 5.53
N TYR A 56 4.33 -4.82 6.49
CA TYR A 56 3.38 -4.34 7.49
C TYR A 56 3.61 -2.86 7.84
N ALA A 57 2.59 -2.23 8.40
CA ALA A 57 2.70 -0.95 9.09
C ALA A 57 2.21 -1.08 10.53
N THR A 58 2.74 -0.27 11.44
CA THR A 58 2.18 -0.16 12.81
C THR A 58 1.01 0.82 12.79
N LEU A 59 -0.19 0.31 12.98
CA LEU A 59 -1.44 1.06 12.89
C LEU A 59 -2.21 1.03 14.22
N GLU A 60 -3.01 2.05 14.47
CA GLU A 60 -3.93 2.13 15.60
C GLU A 60 -5.28 1.50 15.23
N VAL A 61 -5.44 0.24 15.63
CA VAL A 61 -6.64 -0.54 15.39
C VAL A 61 -7.44 -0.61 16.69
N ASN A 62 -8.67 -0.10 16.70
CA ASN A 62 -9.53 -0.05 17.88
C ASN A 62 -8.83 0.53 19.14
N ASN A 63 -8.03 1.60 18.96
CA ASN A 63 -7.21 2.25 20.00
C ASN A 63 -6.02 1.42 20.54
N ALA A 64 -5.60 0.37 19.83
CA ALA A 64 -4.40 -0.40 20.15
C ALA A 64 -3.41 -0.38 18.96
N LYS A 65 -2.12 -0.24 19.23
CA LYS A 65 -1.10 -0.36 18.18
C LYS A 65 -0.96 -1.83 17.77
N LYS A 66 -1.11 -2.09 16.47
CA LYS A 66 -0.97 -3.41 15.84
C LYS A 66 -0.15 -3.30 14.57
N GLU A 67 0.77 -4.23 14.38
CA GLU A 67 1.46 -4.42 13.11
C GLU A 67 0.51 -5.12 12.15
N CYS A 68 0.18 -4.48 11.03
CA CYS A 68 -0.83 -4.95 10.10
C CYS A 68 -0.31 -5.01 8.66
N VAL A 69 -0.61 -6.09 7.96
CA VAL A 69 -0.54 -6.17 6.49
C VAL A 69 -1.81 -5.57 5.91
N THR A 70 -1.71 -4.91 4.76
CA THR A 70 -2.89 -4.48 4.00
C THR A 70 -3.31 -5.51 2.98
N LEU A 71 -4.60 -5.80 2.90
CA LEU A 71 -5.18 -6.65 1.86
C LEU A 71 -6.15 -5.87 1.01
N TYR A 72 -6.11 -6.14 -0.29
CA TYR A 72 -7.09 -5.64 -1.23
C TYR A 72 -8.30 -6.54 -1.31
N SER A 73 -9.48 -5.95 -1.27
CA SER A 73 -10.74 -6.69 -1.29
C SER A 73 -11.85 -5.89 -1.93
N THR A 74 -12.97 -6.55 -2.21
CA THR A 74 -14.22 -5.89 -2.56
C THR A 74 -15.13 -5.77 -1.34
N LYS A 75 -15.97 -4.72 -1.32
CA LYS A 75 -17.01 -4.53 -0.31
C LYS A 75 -18.12 -5.59 -0.42
N LYS A 76 -18.32 -6.14 -1.62
CA LYS A 76 -19.30 -7.19 -1.94
C LYS A 76 -18.84 -7.99 -3.16
N PRO A 77 -19.37 -9.21 -3.39
CA PRO A 77 -19.16 -9.93 -4.64
C PRO A 77 -19.69 -9.14 -5.84
N PHE A 78 -19.09 -9.35 -7.02
CA PHE A 78 -19.67 -8.86 -8.27
C PHE A 78 -20.93 -9.66 -8.60
N GLU A 79 -22.00 -8.96 -8.90
CA GLU A 79 -23.32 -9.52 -9.21
C GLU A 79 -23.61 -9.44 -10.72
N ASN A 80 -23.01 -8.47 -11.42
CA ASN A 80 -23.31 -8.20 -12.83
C ASN A 80 -22.06 -8.04 -13.70
N PRO A 81 -22.04 -8.57 -14.94
CA PRO A 81 -20.99 -8.27 -15.91
C PRO A 81 -20.87 -6.77 -16.15
N GLY A 82 -19.63 -6.25 -16.17
CA GLY A 82 -19.33 -4.84 -16.39
C GLY A 82 -19.31 -3.98 -15.13
N GLU A 83 -19.55 -4.55 -13.94
CA GLU A 83 -19.24 -3.87 -12.69
C GLU A 83 -17.75 -3.56 -12.58
N MET A 84 -17.42 -2.31 -12.21
CA MET A 84 -16.05 -1.86 -12.12
C MET A 84 -15.47 -2.14 -10.73
N PHE A 85 -14.27 -2.70 -10.71
CA PHE A 85 -13.58 -3.06 -9.48
C PHE A 85 -13.39 -1.86 -8.55
N ASP A 86 -12.94 -0.72 -9.08
CA ASP A 86 -12.63 0.48 -8.31
C ASP A 86 -13.83 1.05 -7.52
N VAL A 87 -15.05 0.74 -7.94
CA VAL A 87 -16.28 1.15 -7.25
C VAL A 87 -16.45 0.40 -5.93
N TYR A 88 -16.04 -0.86 -5.90
CA TYR A 88 -16.20 -1.74 -4.75
C TYR A 88 -14.89 -2.03 -4.02
N ALA A 89 -13.75 -1.59 -4.54
CA ALA A 89 -12.44 -1.73 -3.93
C ALA A 89 -12.44 -1.18 -2.49
N THR A 90 -11.76 -1.90 -1.62
CA THR A 90 -11.51 -1.49 -0.24
C THR A 90 -10.28 -2.21 0.31
N VAL A 91 -9.53 -1.47 1.13
CA VAL A 91 -8.39 -2.01 1.87
C VAL A 91 -8.87 -2.58 3.22
N GLY A 92 -8.42 -3.80 3.51
CA GLY A 92 -8.52 -4.45 4.82
C GLY A 92 -7.17 -4.47 5.52
N PHE A 93 -7.20 -4.55 6.85
CA PHE A 93 -6.00 -4.55 7.71
C PHE A 93 -5.95 -5.83 8.52
N VAL A 94 -4.88 -6.61 8.33
CA VAL A 94 -4.71 -7.92 8.96
C VAL A 94 -3.56 -7.85 9.95
N PRO A 95 -3.82 -7.96 11.26
CA PRO A 95 -2.74 -7.97 12.24
C PRO A 95 -1.85 -9.20 12.07
N LEU A 96 -0.54 -9.02 12.26
CA LEU A 96 0.42 -10.12 12.24
C LEU A 96 0.16 -11.14 13.35
N ASP A 97 -0.38 -10.69 14.49
CA ASP A 97 -0.72 -11.54 15.65
C ASP A 97 -2.08 -12.23 15.53
N GLU A 98 -2.91 -11.85 14.56
CA GLU A 98 -4.26 -12.37 14.33
C GLU A 98 -4.55 -12.52 12.82
N PRO A 99 -3.84 -13.40 12.08
CA PRO A 99 -3.86 -13.45 10.62
C PRO A 99 -5.19 -13.92 9.99
N SER A 100 -6.18 -14.27 10.81
CA SER A 100 -7.53 -14.66 10.39
C SER A 100 -8.56 -13.53 10.52
N VAL A 101 -8.16 -12.35 11.03
CA VAL A 101 -9.03 -11.19 11.24
C VAL A 101 -8.71 -10.08 10.25
N ILE A 102 -9.75 -9.50 9.65
CA ILE A 102 -9.63 -8.32 8.78
C ILE A 102 -10.38 -7.14 9.40
N TYR A 103 -9.65 -6.09 9.74
CA TYR A 103 -10.21 -4.80 10.15
C TYR A 103 -10.48 -3.93 8.92
N ARG A 104 -11.46 -3.03 9.03
CA ARG A 104 -11.80 -2.07 7.97
C ARG A 104 -11.33 -0.67 8.35
N PHE A 105 -11.37 0.26 7.40
CA PHE A 105 -10.93 1.63 7.60
C PHE A 105 -11.55 2.32 8.84
N TYR A 106 -12.80 2.00 9.20
CA TYR A 106 -13.46 2.58 10.38
C TYR A 106 -12.91 2.05 11.72
N ASN A 107 -12.11 0.97 11.70
CA ASN A 107 -11.40 0.45 12.86
C ASN A 107 -10.00 1.06 13.02
N VAL A 108 -9.47 1.73 12.00
CA VAL A 108 -8.07 2.17 11.94
C VAL A 108 -7.98 3.69 11.87
N THR A 109 -7.46 4.33 12.91
CA THR A 109 -7.59 5.79 13.11
C THR A 109 -6.43 6.61 12.56
N ASP A 110 -5.24 6.03 12.42
CA ASP A 110 -4.00 6.72 12.03
C ASP A 110 -3.48 6.34 10.63
N PHE A 111 -4.20 5.48 9.91
CA PHE A 111 -3.77 4.95 8.61
C PHE A 111 -3.46 6.04 7.58
N LEU A 112 -4.27 7.11 7.52
CA LEU A 112 -4.03 8.25 6.62
C LEU A 112 -2.66 8.91 6.86
N GLY A 113 -2.20 8.94 8.12
CA GLY A 113 -0.88 9.45 8.47
C GLY A 113 0.27 8.55 8.06
N THR A 114 0.03 7.24 7.86
CA THR A 114 1.09 6.25 7.56
C THR A 114 1.69 6.49 6.17
N TYR A 115 0.87 6.83 5.18
CA TYR A 115 1.33 7.18 3.82
C TYR A 115 1.90 8.60 3.71
N GLY A 116 1.88 9.38 4.80
CA GLY A 116 2.19 10.81 4.75
C GLY A 116 1.16 11.64 3.97
N VAL A 117 -0.07 11.13 3.80
CA VAL A 117 -1.12 11.81 3.03
C VAL A 117 -2.20 12.32 3.98
N TYR A 118 -2.06 13.58 4.40
CA TYR A 118 -3.15 14.33 5.04
C TYR A 118 -4.09 14.86 3.97
N GLY A 119 -4.94 14.00 3.42
CA GLY A 119 -6.10 14.39 2.62
C GLY A 119 -5.78 14.90 1.22
N ARG A 120 -6.01 14.04 0.22
CA ARG A 120 -6.51 14.39 -1.13
C ARG A 120 -6.72 13.15 -1.99
N ASP A 121 -5.92 12.11 -1.78
CA ASP A 121 -6.03 10.87 -2.54
C ASP A 121 -7.03 9.90 -1.90
N SER A 122 -7.94 9.36 -2.73
CA SER A 122 -8.87 8.32 -2.33
C SER A 122 -8.09 7.05 -2.03
N PHE A 123 -7.91 6.76 -0.74
CA PHE A 123 -7.28 5.54 -0.24
C PHE A 123 -8.12 4.31 -0.56
N ASN A 124 -7.92 3.83 -1.77
CA ASN A 124 -8.42 2.54 -2.15
C ASN A 124 -7.32 1.58 -2.56
N GLU A 125 -6.03 1.98 -2.67
CA GLU A 125 -4.87 1.30 -3.32
C GLU A 125 -3.87 0.60 -2.38
N GLU A 126 -3.19 -0.45 -2.89
CA GLU A 126 -2.12 -1.15 -2.17
C GLU A 126 -0.86 -0.27 -2.03
N PRO A 127 0.00 -0.50 -1.02
CA PRO A 127 1.20 0.33 -0.82
C PRO A 127 2.13 0.40 -2.04
N GLU A 128 2.26 -0.70 -2.79
CA GLU A 128 3.08 -0.73 -4.00
C GLU A 128 2.48 0.17 -5.10
N GLU A 129 1.17 0.07 -5.33
CA GLU A 129 0.40 0.88 -6.28
C GLU A 129 0.44 2.37 -5.93
N PHE A 130 0.35 2.68 -4.65
CA PHE A 130 0.55 4.05 -4.21
C PHE A 130 1.96 4.55 -4.57
N LEU A 131 2.99 3.77 -4.25
CA LEU A 131 4.39 4.16 -4.48
C LEU A 131 4.73 4.26 -5.96
N ASP A 132 4.24 3.37 -6.82
CA ASP A 132 4.50 3.42 -8.25
C ASP A 132 3.91 4.68 -8.89
N CYS A 133 2.78 5.16 -8.37
CA CYS A 133 2.06 6.27 -8.95
C CYS A 133 2.83 7.54 -8.59
N LYS A 134 3.26 7.65 -7.33
CA LYS A 134 4.13 8.75 -6.88
C LYS A 134 5.48 8.72 -7.58
N PHE A 135 6.11 7.54 -7.72
CA PHE A 135 7.38 7.39 -8.43
C PHE A 135 7.24 7.75 -9.92
N GLY A 136 6.22 7.23 -10.58
CA GLY A 136 5.94 7.45 -12.00
C GLY A 136 5.68 8.91 -12.29
N ASN A 137 4.80 9.55 -11.53
CA ASN A 137 4.53 10.98 -11.64
C ASN A 137 5.82 11.79 -11.43
N LEU A 138 6.61 11.46 -10.40
CA LEU A 138 7.86 12.15 -10.10
C LEU A 138 8.85 12.12 -11.27
N MET A 139 9.04 11.00 -11.97
CA MET A 139 10.04 10.99 -13.04
C MET A 139 9.53 11.48 -14.39
N VAL A 140 8.22 11.66 -14.57
CA VAL A 140 7.66 12.35 -15.73
C VAL A 140 7.74 13.86 -15.52
N ASP A 141 7.24 14.33 -14.38
CA ASP A 141 7.05 15.76 -14.13
C ASP A 141 8.28 16.42 -13.49
N GLY A 142 9.13 15.61 -12.83
CA GLY A 142 10.21 16.09 -11.98
C GLY A 142 9.69 16.74 -10.69
N ILE A 143 10.60 16.97 -9.73
CA ILE A 143 10.21 17.52 -8.42
C ILE A 143 9.65 18.95 -8.47
N LYS A 144 9.88 19.69 -9.57
CA LYS A 144 9.52 21.12 -9.67
C LYS A 144 8.00 21.38 -9.59
N GLY A 145 7.17 20.38 -9.86
CA GLY A 145 5.71 20.46 -9.79
C GLY A 145 5.12 20.22 -8.39
N TYR A 146 5.92 19.76 -7.43
CA TYR A 146 5.45 19.22 -6.14
C TYR A 146 6.01 20.04 -4.96
N ASN A 147 5.37 21.17 -4.67
CA ASN A 147 5.88 22.18 -3.75
C ASN A 147 5.04 22.36 -2.48
N ASP A 148 3.89 21.70 -2.37
CA ASP A 148 2.97 21.89 -1.24
C ASP A 148 3.30 20.92 -0.08
N GLU A 149 2.72 21.14 1.10
CA GLU A 149 2.90 20.25 2.25
C GLU A 149 2.42 18.82 1.94
N ASP A 150 1.34 18.71 1.18
CA ASP A 150 0.74 17.43 0.73
C ASP A 150 1.63 16.63 -0.23
N ASP A 151 2.71 17.23 -0.75
CA ASP A 151 3.66 16.59 -1.65
C ASP A 151 4.86 15.94 -0.94
N GLU A 152 4.77 15.74 0.37
CA GLU A 152 5.87 15.22 1.20
C GLU A 152 6.45 13.91 0.63
N ILE A 153 5.58 13.01 0.13
CA ILE A 153 6.02 11.74 -0.45
C ILE A 153 6.92 11.93 -1.68
N TYR A 154 6.59 12.87 -2.57
CA TYR A 154 7.41 13.16 -3.74
C TYR A 154 8.81 13.64 -3.35
N ARG A 155 8.90 14.48 -2.31
CA ARG A 155 10.19 14.95 -1.76
C ARG A 155 10.99 13.81 -1.13
N LYS A 156 10.34 12.92 -0.39
CA LYS A 156 10.98 11.72 0.19
C LYS A 156 11.59 10.84 -0.90
N ILE A 157 10.81 10.55 -1.94
CA ILE A 157 11.27 9.74 -3.08
C ILE A 157 12.43 10.44 -3.81
N ASP A 158 12.30 11.72 -4.18
CA ASP A 158 13.36 12.47 -4.86
C ASP A 158 14.67 12.52 -4.06
N THR A 159 14.56 12.76 -2.74
CA THR A 159 15.71 12.77 -1.83
C THR A 159 16.38 11.39 -1.79
N HIS A 160 15.59 10.33 -1.66
CA HIS A 160 16.10 8.96 -1.66
C HIS A 160 16.84 8.64 -2.96
N LEU A 161 16.23 8.91 -4.11
CA LEU A 161 16.83 8.63 -5.43
C LEU A 161 18.14 9.40 -5.65
N LYS A 162 18.23 10.66 -5.22
CA LYS A 162 19.47 11.47 -5.30
C LYS A 162 20.57 11.00 -4.35
N SER A 163 20.20 10.38 -3.23
CA SER A 163 21.18 9.86 -2.26
C SER A 163 21.87 8.58 -2.73
N ARG A 164 21.21 7.82 -3.61
CA ARG A 164 21.79 6.62 -4.23
C ARG A 164 22.86 7.04 -5.24
N LYS A 165 24.12 6.83 -4.87
CA LYS A 165 25.23 6.88 -5.83
C LYS A 165 25.08 5.67 -6.76
N LEU A 166 24.70 5.92 -8.00
CA LEU A 166 24.86 4.95 -9.10
C LEU A 166 26.35 4.75 -9.40
#